data_AF-A0A7S0D6V4-F1
#
_entry.id   AF-A0A7S0D6V4-F1
#
_cell.length_a   1.000
_cell.length_b   1.000
_cell.length_c   1.000
_cell.angle_alpha   90.00
_cell.angle_beta   90.00
_cell.angle_gamma   90.00
#
_symmetry.space_group_name_H-M   'P 1'
#
loop_
_entity.id
_entity.type
_entity.pdbx_description
1 polymer ?
#
loop_
_entity_poly.entity_id
_entity_poly.type
_entity_poly.pdbx_seq_one_letter_code
_entity_poly.pdbx_strand_id
1 'polypeptide(L)'
;MASRETPRVPAGDGRDAARATVDELNRLLAAYADSPRVQHVRCRDVVPDGTNREHTGVSLEHAHGIALSMCRDGFDARHETPVVVRTSAAELFASNAWRRWVRFCDENRAATPPLLDAGDSSRALYTTLGSSHLNVALRLVETDTPSVFGADVRLGEAMRRDAALRSAAENGLKSVVLRPDTPQHHRRRVSLLLNRAALDGFVVRAEDGVAVLDDAASYLDDANKNRRGGASGGETDSRASETTVRGLSLFQSLSRTLDAEELSSLVRIKHGIDLERSQAGYADVSRTGRGDEARERERDPPERGTRIRARL
;
A
#
# COMPACT_ATOMS: atom_id res chain seq x y z
N MET A 1 -34.16 51.22 14.95
CA MET A 1 -32.94 50.63 14.36
C MET A 1 -33.04 49.13 14.51
N ALA A 2 -33.36 48.42 13.44
CA ALA A 2 -33.44 46.96 13.44
C ALA A 2 -32.05 46.39 13.18
N SER A 3 -31.46 45.73 14.19
CA SER A 3 -30.21 44.99 14.03
C SER A 3 -30.45 43.82 13.08
N ARG A 4 -29.80 43.86 11.92
CA ARG A 4 -29.69 42.71 11.01
C ARG A 4 -28.84 41.65 11.70
N GLU A 5 -29.47 40.59 12.20
CA GLU A 5 -28.76 39.36 12.51
C GLU A 5 -28.24 38.76 11.20
N THR A 6 -26.92 38.77 11.04
CA THR A 6 -26.24 37.98 10.00
C THR A 6 -26.52 36.50 10.25
N PRO A 7 -27.01 35.73 9.25
CA PRO A 7 -27.22 34.31 9.41
C PRO A 7 -25.89 33.64 9.75
N ARG A 8 -25.83 32.96 10.91
CA ARG A 8 -24.71 32.06 11.20
C ARG A 8 -24.79 30.90 10.22
N VAL A 9 -23.93 30.92 9.21
CA VAL A 9 -23.63 29.74 8.40
C VAL A 9 -23.18 28.65 9.37
N PRO A 10 -23.78 27.45 9.36
CA PRO A 10 -23.31 26.36 10.20
C PRO A 10 -21.83 26.12 9.84
N ALA A 11 -20.94 26.25 10.81
CA ALA A 11 -19.56 25.86 10.61
C ALA A 11 -19.57 24.37 10.29
N GLY A 12 -19.21 24.01 9.05
CA GLY A 12 -19.03 22.63 8.65
C GLY A 12 -18.05 21.95 9.60
N ASP A 13 -18.19 20.63 9.80
CA ASP A 13 -17.34 19.84 10.70
C ASP A 13 -15.85 19.75 10.28
N GLY A 14 -15.41 20.60 9.34
CA GLY A 14 -14.06 20.62 8.80
C GLY A 14 -13.76 19.52 7.77
N ARG A 15 -14.70 18.62 7.47
CA ARG A 15 -14.45 17.40 6.67
C ARG A 15 -14.92 17.48 5.22
N ASP A 16 -15.18 18.67 4.69
CA ASP A 16 -15.70 18.83 3.33
C ASP A 16 -14.70 18.36 2.26
N ALA A 17 -13.41 18.58 2.48
CA ALA A 17 -12.36 18.07 1.58
C ALA A 17 -12.26 16.54 1.60
N ALA A 18 -12.40 15.93 2.78
CA ALA A 18 -12.40 14.48 2.94
C ALA A 18 -13.66 13.86 2.29
N ARG A 19 -14.84 14.48 2.47
CA ARG A 19 -16.07 14.08 1.77
C ARG A 19 -15.92 14.17 0.25
N ALA A 20 -15.38 15.25 -0.27
CA ALA A 20 -15.13 15.39 -1.71
C ALA A 20 -14.19 14.30 -2.24
N THR A 21 -13.16 13.93 -1.48
CA THR A 21 -12.23 12.84 -1.81
C THR A 21 -12.94 11.49 -1.85
N VAL A 22 -13.74 11.18 -0.84
CA VAL A 22 -14.54 9.94 -0.76
C VAL A 22 -15.57 9.87 -1.90
N ASP A 23 -16.27 10.96 -2.18
CA ASP A 23 -17.27 11.04 -3.25
C ASP A 23 -16.63 10.83 -4.63
N GLU A 24 -15.46 11.43 -4.85
CA GLU A 24 -14.72 11.23 -6.09
C GLU A 24 -14.23 9.80 -6.24
N LEU A 25 -13.66 9.21 -5.19
CA LEU A 25 -13.23 7.82 -5.21
C LEU A 25 -14.40 6.90 -5.52
N ASN A 26 -15.53 7.05 -4.81
CA ASN A 26 -16.72 6.24 -5.03
C ASN A 26 -17.28 6.36 -6.45
N ARG A 27 -17.24 7.55 -7.05
CA ARG A 27 -17.65 7.76 -8.44
C ARG A 27 -16.76 6.99 -9.42
N LEU A 28 -15.44 7.03 -9.22
CA LEU A 28 -14.49 6.29 -10.05
C LEU A 28 -14.65 4.77 -9.87
N LEU A 29 -14.78 4.30 -8.63
CA LEU A 29 -15.03 2.88 -8.35
C LEU A 29 -16.36 2.42 -8.96
N ALA A 30 -17.42 3.23 -8.92
CA ALA A 30 -18.70 2.91 -9.56
C ALA A 30 -18.62 2.86 -11.08
N ALA A 31 -17.86 3.75 -11.70
CA ALA A 31 -17.69 3.76 -13.15
C ALA A 31 -16.90 2.54 -13.66
N TYR A 32 -15.89 2.09 -12.92
CA TYR A 32 -14.89 1.15 -13.42
C TYR A 32 -14.83 -0.21 -12.73
N ALA A 33 -15.52 -0.40 -11.61
CA ALA A 33 -15.56 -1.73 -10.97
C ALA A 33 -16.15 -2.78 -11.91
N ASP A 34 -15.57 -3.97 -11.84
CA ASP A 34 -16.10 -5.18 -12.44
C ASP A 34 -17.30 -5.68 -11.63
N SER A 35 -18.05 -6.65 -12.16
CA SER A 35 -19.17 -7.27 -11.44
C SER A 35 -18.86 -8.74 -11.13
N PRO A 36 -18.91 -9.18 -9.86
CA PRO A 36 -19.16 -8.39 -8.65
C PRO A 36 -18.01 -7.41 -8.34
N ARG A 37 -18.33 -6.28 -7.70
CA ARG A 37 -17.37 -5.21 -7.38
C ARG A 37 -16.23 -5.69 -6.48
N VAL A 38 -16.58 -6.42 -5.43
CA VAL A 38 -15.62 -7.01 -4.51
C VAL A 38 -15.44 -8.48 -4.86
N GLN A 39 -14.18 -8.88 -5.06
CA GLN A 39 -13.79 -10.25 -5.37
C GLN A 39 -12.64 -10.66 -4.46
N HIS A 40 -12.46 -11.96 -4.25
CA HIS A 40 -11.25 -12.46 -3.61
C HIS A 40 -10.13 -12.51 -4.65
N VAL A 41 -9.03 -11.81 -4.36
CA VAL A 41 -7.85 -11.73 -5.23
C VAL A 41 -6.65 -12.26 -4.45
N ARG A 42 -6.02 -13.30 -4.98
CA ARG A 42 -4.82 -13.89 -4.37
C ARG A 42 -3.65 -12.93 -4.52
N CYS A 43 -2.96 -12.64 -3.42
CA CYS A 43 -1.83 -11.72 -3.42
C CYS A 43 -0.73 -12.14 -4.40
N ARG A 44 -0.54 -13.46 -4.60
CA ARG A 44 0.41 -13.98 -5.58
C ARG A 44 0.14 -13.53 -7.01
N ASP A 45 -1.13 -13.27 -7.37
CA ASP A 45 -1.56 -12.88 -8.72
C ASP A 45 -1.54 -11.34 -8.93
N VAL A 46 -1.06 -10.58 -7.93
CA VAL A 46 -1.02 -9.11 -7.92
C VAL A 46 0.43 -8.61 -8.04
N VAL A 47 0.64 -7.60 -8.87
CA VAL A 47 1.87 -6.81 -8.87
C VAL A 47 1.58 -5.32 -8.63
N PRO A 48 2.54 -4.52 -8.14
CA PRO A 48 2.36 -3.08 -8.01
C PRO A 48 2.04 -2.43 -9.37
N ASP A 49 1.01 -1.57 -9.41
CA ASP A 49 0.70 -0.82 -10.63
C ASP A 49 1.75 0.26 -10.91
N GLY A 50 2.07 0.47 -12.19
CA GLY A 50 3.08 1.42 -12.60
C GLY A 50 2.70 2.89 -12.43
N THR A 51 1.43 3.19 -12.17
CA THR A 51 0.89 4.54 -11.90
C THR A 51 0.84 4.91 -10.41
N ASN A 52 1.09 3.94 -9.53
CA ASN A 52 1.09 4.13 -8.08
C ASN A 52 2.42 4.78 -7.62
N ARG A 53 2.32 5.86 -6.83
CA ARG A 53 3.42 6.61 -6.19
C ARG A 53 4.61 6.94 -7.10
N GLU A 54 4.35 7.62 -8.23
CA GLU A 54 5.33 8.34 -9.06
C GLU A 54 6.74 7.72 -9.15
N HIS A 55 6.80 6.40 -9.39
CA HIS A 55 8.04 5.63 -9.59
C HIS A 55 8.87 5.29 -8.35
N THR A 56 8.46 5.62 -7.11
CA THR A 56 9.25 5.27 -5.89
C THR A 56 9.16 3.79 -5.53
N GLY A 57 8.17 3.05 -6.05
CA GLY A 57 8.03 1.61 -5.83
C GLY A 57 7.50 1.22 -4.44
N VAL A 58 7.67 -0.06 -4.08
CA VAL A 58 7.27 -0.63 -2.78
C VAL A 58 8.46 -0.60 -1.83
N SER A 59 8.32 0.03 -0.66
CA SER A 59 9.29 -0.09 0.43
C SER A 59 9.30 -1.53 0.96
N LEU A 60 10.41 -2.24 0.76
CA LEU A 60 10.51 -3.63 1.16
C LEU A 60 10.60 -3.76 2.69
N GLU A 61 11.28 -2.87 3.41
CA GLU A 61 11.22 -2.88 4.88
C GLU A 61 9.79 -2.67 5.37
N HIS A 62 9.01 -1.77 4.75
CA HIS A 62 7.64 -1.57 5.20
C HIS A 62 6.78 -2.82 4.99
N ALA A 63 6.94 -3.53 3.87
CA ALA A 63 6.27 -4.80 3.63
C ALA A 63 6.70 -5.87 4.65
N HIS A 64 8.00 -5.98 4.94
CA HIS A 64 8.51 -6.86 6.01
C HIS A 64 8.01 -6.46 7.39
N GLY A 65 7.84 -5.16 7.67
CA GLY A 65 7.29 -4.64 8.93
C GLY A 65 5.84 -5.05 9.13
N ILE A 66 5.04 -4.99 8.07
CA ILE A 66 3.67 -5.50 8.06
C ILE A 66 3.68 -7.03 8.29
N ALA A 67 4.51 -7.78 7.58
CA ALA A 67 4.61 -9.23 7.75
C ALA A 67 5.02 -9.62 9.19
N LEU A 68 5.94 -8.88 9.79
CA LEU A 68 6.36 -9.09 11.17
C LEU A 68 5.24 -8.76 12.16
N SER A 69 4.45 -7.72 11.92
CA SER A 69 3.27 -7.41 12.73
C SER A 69 2.23 -8.53 12.63
N MET A 70 1.98 -9.09 11.45
CA MET A 70 1.13 -10.28 11.31
C MET A 70 1.64 -11.47 12.16
N CYS A 71 2.96 -11.63 12.26
CA CYS A 71 3.56 -12.70 13.06
C CYS A 71 3.44 -12.50 14.58
N ARG A 72 3.44 -11.24 15.03
CA ARG A 72 3.45 -10.85 16.45
C ARG A 72 2.05 -10.60 17.00
N ASP A 73 1.26 -9.85 16.23
CA ASP A 73 -0.01 -9.25 16.66
C ASP A 73 -1.22 -9.98 16.06
N GLY A 74 -1.00 -10.83 15.05
CA GLY A 74 -2.05 -11.48 14.28
C GLY A 74 -2.48 -10.67 13.05
N PHE A 75 -3.23 -11.31 12.17
CA PHE A 75 -3.72 -10.73 10.94
C PHE A 75 -5.13 -10.16 11.10
N ASP A 76 -5.30 -8.85 10.85
CA ASP A 76 -6.61 -8.21 10.74
C ASP A 76 -6.97 -7.97 9.27
N ALA A 77 -7.88 -8.78 8.74
CA ALA A 77 -8.38 -8.66 7.37
C ALA A 77 -9.16 -7.35 7.12
N ARG A 78 -9.51 -6.59 8.16
CA ARG A 78 -10.25 -5.32 8.06
C ARG A 78 -9.32 -4.11 7.91
N HIS A 79 -8.01 -4.31 7.98
CA HIS A 79 -7.06 -3.21 8.00
C HIS A 79 -7.00 -2.42 6.69
N GLU A 80 -7.21 -3.10 5.56
CA GLU A 80 -7.23 -2.48 4.23
C GLU A 80 -7.95 -3.36 3.20
N THR A 81 -8.77 -2.74 2.35
CA THR A 81 -9.37 -3.38 1.17
C THR A 81 -8.57 -2.94 -0.07
N PRO A 82 -7.78 -3.82 -0.70
CA PRO A 82 -7.02 -3.45 -1.89
C PRO A 82 -7.94 -3.02 -3.03
N VAL A 83 -7.46 -2.06 -3.83
CA VAL A 83 -8.09 -1.70 -5.12
C VAL A 83 -7.13 -2.12 -6.21
N VAL A 84 -7.57 -3.05 -7.06
CA VAL A 84 -6.76 -3.66 -8.10
C VAL A 84 -7.42 -3.50 -9.47
N VAL A 85 -6.62 -3.53 -10.53
CA VAL A 85 -7.09 -3.53 -11.91
C VAL A 85 -6.81 -4.89 -12.51
N ARG A 86 -7.84 -5.54 -13.04
CA ARG A 86 -7.68 -6.80 -13.80
C ARG A 86 -6.86 -6.51 -15.06
N THR A 87 -5.89 -7.35 -15.36
CA THR A 87 -5.06 -7.24 -16.56
C THR A 87 -4.85 -8.60 -17.20
N SER A 88 -4.70 -8.64 -18.52
CA SER A 88 -4.34 -9.88 -19.21
C SER A 88 -2.86 -10.19 -18.98
N ALA A 89 -2.47 -11.46 -18.99
CA ALA A 89 -1.07 -11.85 -18.89
C ALA A 89 -0.19 -11.21 -19.97
N ALA A 90 -0.70 -11.18 -21.22
CA ALA A 90 0.01 -10.56 -22.34
C ALA A 90 0.25 -9.06 -22.13
N GLU A 91 -0.77 -8.32 -21.70
CA GLU A 91 -0.64 -6.89 -21.41
C GLU A 91 0.27 -6.63 -20.21
N LEU A 92 0.11 -7.40 -19.14
CA LEU A 92 0.94 -7.24 -17.94
C LEU A 92 2.41 -7.47 -18.27
N PHE A 93 2.75 -8.59 -18.90
CA PHE A 93 4.16 -8.94 -19.16
C PHE A 93 4.83 -7.99 -20.15
N ALA A 94 4.06 -7.36 -21.04
CA ALA A 94 4.56 -6.30 -21.93
C ALA A 94 4.68 -4.92 -21.22
N SER A 95 4.05 -4.75 -20.06
CA SER A 95 3.96 -3.46 -19.37
C SER A 95 5.30 -3.01 -18.76
N ASN A 96 5.45 -1.69 -18.59
CA ASN A 96 6.56 -1.13 -17.82
C ASN A 96 6.47 -1.54 -16.32
N ALA A 97 5.25 -1.63 -15.76
CA ALA A 97 5.03 -2.04 -14.38
C ALA A 97 5.66 -3.43 -14.09
N TRP A 98 5.42 -4.40 -14.95
CA TRP A 98 6.01 -5.74 -14.84
C TRP A 98 7.53 -5.71 -14.95
N ARG A 99 8.09 -5.01 -15.95
CA ARG A 99 9.56 -4.89 -16.10
C ARG A 99 10.23 -4.30 -14.86
N ARG A 100 9.65 -3.25 -14.27
CA ARG A 100 10.14 -2.65 -13.03
C ARG A 100 10.03 -3.63 -11.87
N TRP A 101 8.91 -4.35 -11.76
CA TRP A 101 8.71 -5.33 -10.70
C TRP A 101 9.70 -6.50 -10.78
N VAL A 102 9.93 -7.04 -11.98
CA VAL A 102 10.94 -8.09 -12.21
C VAL A 102 12.32 -7.61 -11.81
N ARG A 103 12.73 -6.42 -12.29
CA ARG A 103 14.02 -5.82 -11.93
C ARG A 103 14.17 -5.66 -10.41
N PHE A 104 13.15 -5.12 -9.75
CA PHE A 104 13.13 -4.96 -8.31
C PHE A 104 13.28 -6.29 -7.55
N CYS A 105 12.55 -7.33 -7.95
CA CYS A 105 12.67 -8.66 -7.36
C CYS A 105 14.03 -9.31 -7.64
N ASP A 106 14.61 -9.11 -8.82
CA ASP A 106 15.93 -9.65 -9.14
C ASP A 106 17.03 -8.99 -8.30
N GLU A 107 16.99 -7.66 -8.15
CA GLU A 107 17.92 -6.88 -7.32
C GLU A 107 17.77 -7.23 -5.82
N ASN A 108 16.58 -7.64 -5.37
CA ASN A 108 16.26 -7.92 -3.96
C ASN A 108 15.88 -9.39 -3.69
N ARG A 109 16.38 -10.32 -4.51
CA ARG A 109 15.94 -11.72 -4.55
C ARG A 109 15.94 -12.44 -3.19
N ALA A 110 16.89 -12.11 -2.31
CA ALA A 110 16.99 -12.72 -0.99
C ALA A 110 15.85 -12.30 -0.04
N ALA A 111 15.21 -11.16 -0.30
CA ALA A 111 14.24 -10.52 0.57
C ALA A 111 12.87 -10.32 -0.08
N THR A 112 12.69 -10.69 -1.35
CA THR A 112 11.40 -10.64 -2.06
C THR A 112 10.81 -12.04 -2.28
N PRO A 113 9.47 -12.17 -2.36
CA PRO A 113 8.86 -13.43 -2.73
C PRO A 113 9.23 -13.81 -4.19
N PRO A 114 9.22 -15.12 -4.55
CA PRO A 114 9.48 -15.56 -5.92
C PRO A 114 8.59 -14.85 -6.95
N LEU A 115 9.10 -14.59 -8.15
CA LEU A 115 8.30 -14.00 -9.22
C LEU A 115 7.16 -14.92 -9.66
N LEU A 116 6.11 -14.32 -10.22
CA LEU A 116 5.04 -15.05 -10.88
C LEU A 116 5.61 -15.85 -12.06
N ASP A 117 5.14 -17.08 -12.23
CA ASP A 117 5.45 -17.89 -13.41
C ASP A 117 4.71 -17.31 -14.62
N ALA A 118 5.46 -16.79 -15.59
CA ALA A 118 4.92 -16.20 -16.80
C ALA A 118 4.35 -17.23 -17.79
N GLY A 119 4.53 -18.53 -17.54
CA GLY A 119 4.06 -19.61 -18.40
C GLY A 119 2.55 -19.85 -18.36
N ASP A 120 1.86 -19.44 -17.29
CA ASP A 120 0.42 -19.67 -17.14
C ASP A 120 -0.41 -18.43 -17.51
N SER A 121 -0.63 -18.28 -18.81
CA SER A 121 -1.43 -17.19 -19.39
C SER A 121 -2.93 -17.31 -19.16
N SER A 122 -3.40 -18.42 -18.56
CA SER A 122 -4.83 -18.67 -18.31
C SER A 122 -5.36 -17.98 -17.04
N ARG A 123 -4.46 -17.50 -16.18
CA ARG A 123 -4.80 -16.91 -14.88
C ARG A 123 -5.12 -15.43 -15.01
N ALA A 124 -6.14 -14.99 -14.26
CA ALA A 124 -6.41 -13.57 -14.10
C ALA A 124 -5.28 -12.94 -13.28
N LEU A 125 -4.64 -11.91 -13.83
CA LEU A 125 -3.59 -11.15 -13.16
C LEU A 125 -4.08 -9.76 -12.83
N TYR A 126 -3.43 -9.11 -11.88
CA TYR A 126 -3.88 -7.84 -11.34
C TYR A 126 -2.71 -6.87 -11.12
N THR A 127 -2.97 -5.59 -11.33
CA THR A 127 -2.10 -4.51 -10.86
C THR A 127 -2.75 -3.77 -9.71
N THR A 128 -2.02 -3.44 -8.65
CA THR A 128 -2.62 -2.80 -7.48
C THR A 128 -2.41 -1.28 -7.41
N LEU A 129 -3.50 -0.54 -7.16
CA LEU A 129 -3.54 0.92 -7.03
C LEU A 129 -3.42 1.40 -5.57
N GLY A 130 -3.56 0.50 -4.60
CA GLY A 130 -3.45 0.75 -3.16
C GLY A 130 -3.10 -0.52 -2.40
N SER A 131 -2.58 -0.42 -1.17
CA SER A 131 -2.23 -1.60 -0.36
C SER A 131 -1.16 -2.52 -0.99
N SER A 132 -0.24 -1.97 -1.79
CA SER A 132 0.85 -2.74 -2.42
C SER A 132 1.72 -3.46 -1.38
N HIS A 133 2.05 -2.79 -0.29
CA HIS A 133 2.85 -3.36 0.79
C HIS A 133 2.14 -4.49 1.52
N LEU A 134 0.81 -4.40 1.71
CA LEU A 134 0.01 -5.49 2.30
C LEU A 134 0.04 -6.74 1.41
N ASN A 135 -0.14 -6.57 0.11
CA ASN A 135 -0.05 -7.68 -0.85
C ASN A 135 1.33 -8.33 -0.82
N VAL A 136 2.41 -7.53 -0.82
CA VAL A 136 3.78 -8.05 -0.71
C VAL A 136 4.02 -8.73 0.64
N ALA A 137 3.56 -8.15 1.75
CA ALA A 137 3.69 -8.72 3.09
C ALA A 137 3.04 -10.10 3.21
N LEU A 138 1.84 -10.27 2.67
CA LEU A 138 1.17 -11.56 2.64
C LEU A 138 1.94 -12.59 1.82
N ARG A 139 2.53 -12.17 0.69
CA ARG A 139 3.39 -13.06 -0.08
C ARG A 139 4.66 -13.45 0.67
N LEU A 140 5.30 -12.51 1.37
CA LEU A 140 6.47 -12.79 2.20
C LEU A 140 6.17 -13.86 3.27
N VAL A 141 5.00 -13.76 3.91
CA VAL A 141 4.53 -14.77 4.86
C VAL A 141 4.20 -16.10 4.16
N GLU A 142 3.48 -16.07 3.04
CA GLU A 142 3.08 -17.25 2.26
C GLU A 142 4.30 -18.07 1.81
N THR A 143 5.38 -17.40 1.40
CA THR A 143 6.60 -18.05 0.89
C THR A 143 7.69 -18.23 1.95
N ASP A 144 7.41 -17.93 3.22
CA ASP A 144 8.38 -17.91 4.32
C ASP A 144 9.68 -17.21 3.92
N THR A 145 9.57 -16.05 3.25
CA THR A 145 10.71 -15.31 2.73
C THR A 145 11.60 -14.84 3.88
N PRO A 146 12.94 -14.96 3.78
CA PRO A 146 13.85 -14.46 4.80
C PRO A 146 13.58 -12.99 5.14
N SER A 147 13.45 -12.67 6.43
CA SER A 147 13.17 -11.30 6.85
C SER A 147 14.41 -10.41 6.74
N VAL A 148 14.21 -9.17 6.29
CA VAL A 148 15.26 -8.12 6.33
C VAL A 148 15.62 -7.69 7.76
N PHE A 149 14.89 -8.14 8.77
CA PHE A 149 15.11 -7.78 10.17
C PHE A 149 15.90 -8.83 10.97
N GLY A 150 16.21 -9.98 10.36
CA GLY A 150 16.98 -11.04 11.00
C GLY A 150 16.70 -12.40 10.38
N ALA A 151 17.76 -13.21 10.24
CA ALA A 151 17.67 -14.56 9.68
C ALA A 151 16.91 -15.55 10.58
N ASP A 152 16.73 -15.21 11.85
CA ASP A 152 15.98 -15.96 12.85
C ASP A 152 14.45 -15.74 12.75
N VAL A 153 14.01 -14.72 12.03
CA VAL A 153 12.58 -14.44 11.82
C VAL A 153 12.02 -15.36 10.74
N ARG A 154 11.09 -16.23 11.14
CA ARG A 154 10.37 -17.15 10.25
C ARG A 154 8.95 -16.67 10.02
N LEU A 155 8.74 -15.93 8.93
CA LEU A 155 7.45 -15.29 8.62
C LEU A 155 6.33 -16.31 8.42
N GLY A 156 6.64 -17.47 7.84
CA GLY A 156 5.68 -18.53 7.56
C GLY A 156 5.08 -19.18 8.81
N GLU A 157 5.69 -19.03 10.00
CA GLU A 157 5.14 -19.60 11.23
C GLU A 157 3.80 -18.97 11.63
N ALA A 158 3.56 -17.73 11.22
CA ALA A 158 2.27 -17.05 11.44
C ALA A 158 1.12 -17.81 10.78
N MET A 159 1.33 -18.38 9.60
CA MET A 159 0.31 -19.15 8.89
C MET A 159 -0.12 -20.41 9.63
N ARG A 160 0.68 -20.95 10.57
CA ARG A 160 0.26 -22.11 11.38
C ARG A 160 -0.72 -21.70 12.47
N ARG A 161 -0.49 -20.52 13.07
CA ARG A 161 -1.19 -20.03 14.27
C ARG A 161 -2.44 -19.21 13.93
N ASP A 162 -2.45 -18.55 12.78
CA ASP A 162 -3.51 -17.63 12.39
C ASP A 162 -4.32 -18.18 11.20
N ALA A 163 -5.58 -18.57 11.48
CA ALA A 163 -6.49 -19.10 10.47
C ALA A 163 -6.97 -18.04 9.46
N ALA A 164 -7.10 -16.77 9.89
CA ALA A 164 -7.50 -15.69 9.00
C ALA A 164 -6.38 -15.37 8.02
N LEU A 165 -5.13 -15.32 8.50
CA LEU A 165 -3.94 -15.14 7.67
C LEU A 165 -3.79 -16.26 6.63
N ARG A 166 -3.94 -17.51 7.07
CA ARG A 166 -3.90 -18.67 6.18
C ARG A 166 -5.00 -18.61 5.12
N SER A 167 -6.23 -18.26 5.51
CA SER A 167 -7.31 -18.05 4.54
C SER A 167 -7.01 -16.92 3.56
N ALA A 168 -6.43 -15.80 4.02
CA ALA A 168 -6.05 -14.68 3.16
C ALA A 168 -4.93 -15.05 2.15
N ALA A 169 -3.97 -15.87 2.56
CA ALA A 169 -2.92 -16.38 1.67
C ALA A 169 -3.47 -17.35 0.62
N GLU A 170 -4.32 -18.30 1.02
CA GLU A 170 -4.87 -19.35 0.13
C GLU A 170 -5.98 -18.85 -0.80
N ASN A 171 -6.91 -18.08 -0.24
CA ASN A 171 -8.12 -17.63 -0.93
C ASN A 171 -8.00 -16.21 -1.47
N GLY A 172 -7.06 -15.42 -0.95
CA GLY A 172 -6.86 -14.02 -1.33
C GLY A 172 -7.59 -13.03 -0.43
N LEU A 173 -7.33 -11.75 -0.69
CA LEU A 173 -7.99 -10.63 -0.01
C LEU A 173 -9.25 -10.21 -0.76
N LYS A 174 -10.28 -9.83 -0.01
CA LYS A 174 -11.40 -9.07 -0.57
C LYS A 174 -10.86 -7.76 -1.12
N SER A 175 -11.02 -7.57 -2.43
CA SER A 175 -10.45 -6.46 -3.17
C SER A 175 -11.50 -5.87 -4.11
N VAL A 176 -11.48 -4.55 -4.28
CA VAL A 176 -12.26 -3.90 -5.34
C VAL A 176 -11.53 -4.13 -6.66
N VAL A 177 -12.19 -4.81 -7.59
CA VAL A 177 -11.60 -5.13 -8.91
C VAL A 177 -12.12 -4.14 -9.94
N LEU A 178 -11.23 -3.36 -10.52
CA LEU A 178 -11.50 -2.49 -11.67
C LEU A 178 -11.28 -3.26 -12.97
N ARG A 179 -12.07 -2.92 -13.99
CA ARG A 179 -12.00 -3.54 -15.30
C ARG A 179 -10.70 -3.20 -16.05
N PRO A 180 -10.24 -4.05 -16.97
CA PRO A 180 -9.01 -3.81 -17.76
C PRO A 180 -9.06 -2.51 -18.58
N ASP A 181 -10.24 -2.09 -19.02
CA ASP A 181 -10.43 -0.86 -19.81
C ASP A 181 -10.36 0.44 -19.00
N THR A 182 -10.12 0.36 -17.68
CA THR A 182 -9.99 1.55 -16.82
C THR A 182 -8.84 2.43 -17.32
N PRO A 183 -9.09 3.69 -17.72
CA PRO A 183 -8.05 4.56 -18.28
C PRO A 183 -6.91 4.84 -17.30
N GLN A 184 -5.69 4.95 -17.80
CA GLN A 184 -4.48 5.15 -16.97
C GLN A 184 -4.56 6.41 -16.08
N HIS A 185 -5.14 7.51 -16.57
CA HIS A 185 -5.32 8.72 -15.78
C HIS A 185 -6.30 8.54 -14.62
N HIS A 186 -7.35 7.71 -14.80
CA HIS A 186 -8.26 7.33 -13.71
C HIS A 186 -7.62 6.36 -12.73
N ARG A 187 -6.81 5.40 -13.20
CA ARG A 187 -5.99 4.54 -12.31
C ARG A 187 -5.08 5.37 -11.41
N ARG A 188 -4.35 6.33 -11.99
CA ARG A 188 -3.52 7.28 -11.23
C ARG A 188 -4.35 8.09 -10.24
N ARG A 189 -5.52 8.59 -10.65
CA ARG A 189 -6.40 9.37 -9.76
C ARG A 189 -6.89 8.54 -8.58
N VAL A 190 -7.36 7.31 -8.82
CA VAL A 190 -7.76 6.37 -7.76
C VAL A 190 -6.60 6.13 -6.78
N SER A 191 -5.39 5.85 -7.30
CA SER A 191 -4.21 5.64 -6.46
C SER A 191 -3.87 6.86 -5.60
N LEU A 192 -3.92 8.07 -6.17
CA LEU A 192 -3.69 9.31 -5.43
C LEU A 192 -4.72 9.53 -4.32
N LEU A 193 -6.00 9.24 -4.59
CA LEU A 193 -7.06 9.36 -3.58
C LEU A 193 -6.84 8.34 -2.44
N LEU A 194 -6.52 7.08 -2.77
CA LEU A 194 -6.24 6.02 -1.79
C LEU A 194 -5.03 6.35 -0.90
N ASN A 195 -3.98 6.98 -1.43
CA ASN A 195 -2.83 7.42 -0.64
C ASN A 195 -3.20 8.50 0.41
N ARG A 196 -4.32 9.20 0.23
CA ARG A 196 -4.84 10.17 1.20
C ARG A 196 -5.72 9.55 2.28
N ALA A 197 -6.02 8.25 2.23
CA ALA A 197 -6.97 7.59 3.13
C ALA A 197 -6.70 7.87 4.62
N ALA A 198 -5.44 7.80 5.06
CA ALA A 198 -5.11 8.13 6.46
C ALA A 198 -5.20 9.62 6.78
N LEU A 199 -4.82 10.49 5.84
CA LEU A 199 -4.86 11.94 6.02
C LEU A 199 -6.31 12.44 6.14
N ASP A 200 -7.16 11.95 5.25
CA ASP A 200 -8.56 12.34 5.12
C ASP A 200 -9.49 11.49 6.00
N GLY A 201 -8.95 10.48 6.72
CA GLY A 201 -9.69 9.66 7.69
C GLY A 201 -10.80 8.83 7.06
N PHE A 202 -10.51 8.10 5.98
CA PHE A 202 -11.48 7.23 5.31
C PHE A 202 -10.92 5.82 5.05
N VAL A 203 -11.83 4.87 4.84
CA VAL A 203 -11.52 3.48 4.51
C VAL A 203 -12.38 2.98 3.35
N VAL A 204 -11.89 1.98 2.60
CA VAL A 204 -12.71 1.23 1.65
C VAL A 204 -13.21 -0.03 2.34
N ARG A 205 -14.53 -0.20 2.40
CA ARG A 205 -15.16 -1.33 3.07
C ARG A 205 -15.01 -2.62 2.27
N ALA A 206 -14.66 -3.71 2.94
CA ALA A 206 -14.46 -5.01 2.31
C ALA A 206 -15.79 -5.68 1.93
N GLU A 207 -16.92 -5.24 2.49
CA GLU A 207 -18.24 -5.82 2.25
C GLU A 207 -18.78 -5.44 0.88
N ASP A 208 -18.61 -4.17 0.49
CA ASP A 208 -19.24 -3.60 -0.69
C ASP A 208 -18.28 -2.76 -1.56
N GLY A 209 -17.03 -2.56 -1.14
CA GLY A 209 -16.05 -1.79 -1.92
C GLY A 209 -16.40 -0.31 -2.01
N VAL A 210 -17.13 0.22 -1.03
CA VAL A 210 -17.48 1.64 -0.92
C VAL A 210 -16.51 2.32 0.03
N ALA A 211 -15.98 3.46 -0.39
CA ALA A 211 -15.19 4.34 0.47
C ALA A 211 -16.14 5.09 1.42
N VAL A 212 -15.80 5.11 2.71
CA VAL A 212 -16.57 5.80 3.75
C VAL A 212 -15.61 6.54 4.67
N LEU A 213 -16.03 7.72 5.15
CA LEU A 213 -15.33 8.37 6.26
C LEU A 213 -15.39 7.45 7.47
N ASP A 214 -14.24 7.26 8.10
CA ASP A 214 -14.13 6.51 9.33
C ASP A 214 -14.06 7.52 10.47
N ASP A 215 -15.15 7.63 11.23
CA ASP A 215 -15.24 8.52 12.39
C ASP A 215 -14.21 8.15 13.48
N ALA A 216 -13.63 6.95 13.43
CA ALA A 216 -12.51 6.55 14.28
C ALA A 216 -11.14 6.92 13.70
N ALA A 217 -11.01 7.34 12.44
CA ALA A 217 -9.73 7.61 11.77
C ALA A 217 -9.36 9.10 11.64
N SER A 218 -10.23 10.05 12.01
CA SER A 218 -9.95 11.48 11.88
C SER A 218 -9.11 12.00 13.06
N TYR A 219 -7.79 12.18 12.87
CA TYR A 219 -6.87 12.50 13.98
C TYR A 219 -6.09 13.82 13.91
N LEU A 220 -6.31 14.66 12.90
CA LEU A 220 -5.52 15.89 12.78
C LEU A 220 -6.15 17.14 13.39
N ASP A 221 -7.42 17.11 13.82
CA ASP A 221 -8.11 18.32 14.27
C ASP A 221 -8.13 18.52 15.81
N ASP A 222 -8.06 17.44 16.59
CA ASP A 222 -8.10 17.53 18.06
C ASP A 222 -6.78 17.94 18.71
N ALA A 223 -5.64 17.67 18.06
CA ALA A 223 -4.33 18.10 18.55
C ALA A 223 -4.17 19.64 18.60
N ASN A 224 -4.96 20.37 17.80
CA ASN A 224 -4.89 21.84 17.74
C ASN A 224 -5.88 22.53 18.70
N LYS A 225 -6.96 21.85 19.11
CA LYS A 225 -7.91 22.35 20.12
C LYS A 225 -7.33 22.27 21.54
N ASN A 226 -6.56 21.23 21.85
CA ASN A 226 -5.92 21.08 23.16
C ASN A 226 -4.73 22.03 23.41
N ARG A 227 -4.24 22.75 22.40
CA ARG A 227 -3.20 23.79 22.59
C ARG A 227 -3.74 25.16 23.03
N ARG A 228 -5.06 25.36 23.05
CA ARG A 228 -5.67 26.65 23.42
C ARG A 228 -6.31 26.69 24.80
N GLY A 229 -6.20 25.63 25.60
CA GLY A 229 -6.69 25.66 26.97
C GLY A 229 -5.96 24.67 27.88
N GLY A 230 -5.21 25.18 28.87
CA GLY A 230 -4.76 24.39 30.01
C GLY A 230 -3.30 24.58 30.39
N ALA A 231 -3.01 25.66 31.12
CA ALA A 231 -1.85 25.72 31.99
C ALA A 231 -2.20 25.05 33.33
N SER A 232 -1.61 23.87 33.60
CA SER A 232 -1.36 23.25 34.91
C SER A 232 -0.86 21.83 34.62
N GLY A 233 0.40 21.45 34.86
CA GLY A 233 1.02 21.38 36.18
C GLY A 233 0.76 19.99 36.77
N GLY A 234 1.68 19.04 36.58
CA GLY A 234 1.62 17.71 37.19
C GLY A 234 2.59 16.70 36.55
N GLU A 235 3.69 16.42 37.23
CA GLU A 235 4.60 15.29 36.97
C GLU A 235 3.91 13.95 37.20
N THR A 236 4.07 12.98 36.29
CA THR A 236 4.24 11.55 36.64
C THR A 236 4.68 10.71 35.43
N ASP A 237 5.76 9.99 35.68
CA ASP A 237 6.08 8.60 35.33
C ASP A 237 6.24 8.14 33.86
N SER A 238 7.49 7.81 33.56
CA SER A 238 8.01 7.25 32.32
C SER A 238 7.68 5.76 32.20
N ARG A 239 6.52 5.46 31.65
CA ARG A 239 6.28 4.24 30.88
C ARG A 239 5.72 4.70 29.55
N ALA A 240 6.43 4.41 28.46
CA ALA A 240 6.04 4.77 27.11
C ALA A 240 4.60 4.28 26.84
N SER A 241 3.65 5.19 27.07
CA SER A 241 2.27 5.01 26.68
C SER A 241 2.31 5.04 25.17
N GLU A 242 2.20 3.87 24.56
CA GLU A 242 1.79 3.72 23.17
C GLU A 242 0.52 4.56 23.04
N THR A 243 0.63 5.75 22.45
CA THR A 243 -0.51 6.63 22.28
C THR A 243 -1.39 5.96 21.24
N THR A 244 -2.28 5.10 21.70
CA THR A 244 -3.31 4.47 20.88
C THR A 244 -4.31 5.55 20.52
N VAL A 245 -3.92 6.32 19.50
CA VAL A 245 -4.78 7.21 18.73
C VAL A 245 -5.80 6.28 18.07
N ARG A 246 -6.99 6.15 18.67
CA ARG A 246 -8.01 5.09 18.51
C ARG A 246 -8.50 4.86 17.05
N GLY A 247 -7.68 4.25 16.22
CA GLY A 247 -8.06 3.74 14.91
C GLY A 247 -6.85 3.26 14.12
N LEU A 248 -5.76 4.01 14.14
CA LEU A 248 -4.48 3.67 13.54
C LEU A 248 -3.35 4.23 14.41
N SER A 249 -2.33 3.42 14.72
CA SER A 249 -1.10 3.90 15.35
C SER A 249 -0.44 5.00 14.50
N LEU A 250 0.29 5.94 15.12
CA LEU A 250 1.04 6.99 14.40
C LEU A 250 1.88 6.44 13.24
N PHE A 251 2.44 5.24 13.45
CA PHE A 251 3.16 4.51 12.42
C PHE A 251 2.32 4.18 11.19
N GLN A 252 1.08 3.70 11.38
CA GLN A 252 0.15 3.38 10.28
C GLN A 252 -0.32 4.63 9.54
N SER A 253 -0.44 5.78 10.23
CA SER A 253 -0.79 7.04 9.59
C SER A 253 0.34 7.55 8.70
N LEU A 254 1.56 7.61 9.25
CA LEU A 254 2.75 8.01 8.50
C LEU A 254 3.04 7.03 7.36
N SER A 255 2.73 5.74 7.54
CA SER A 255 3.06 4.76 6.52
C SER A 255 2.30 4.91 5.19
N ARG A 256 1.19 5.65 5.22
CA ARG A 256 0.32 5.87 4.06
C ARG A 256 0.71 7.13 3.28
N THR A 257 1.43 8.07 3.89
CA THR A 257 1.79 9.35 3.28
C THR A 257 3.26 9.44 2.83
N LEU A 258 4.15 8.69 3.49
CA LEU A 258 5.59 8.73 3.23
C LEU A 258 5.97 7.97 1.95
N ASP A 259 7.04 8.42 1.29
CA ASP A 259 7.65 7.73 0.15
C ASP A 259 8.39 6.45 0.58
N ALA A 260 8.94 5.69 -0.37
CA ALA A 260 9.56 4.41 -0.04
C ALA A 260 10.76 4.52 0.92
N GLU A 261 11.59 5.56 0.79
CA GLU A 261 12.80 5.74 1.60
C GLU A 261 12.47 6.26 3.01
N GLU A 262 11.54 7.21 3.08
CA GLU A 262 10.99 7.73 4.32
C GLU A 262 10.27 6.62 5.11
N LEU A 263 9.53 5.75 4.42
CA LEU A 263 8.88 4.58 5.01
C LEU A 263 9.89 3.60 5.58
N SER A 264 10.93 3.28 4.81
CA SER A 264 12.00 2.40 5.24
C SER A 264 12.66 2.94 6.51
N SER A 265 12.90 4.25 6.58
CA SER A 265 13.45 4.92 7.76
C SER A 265 12.52 4.84 8.97
N LEU A 266 11.23 5.12 8.79
CA LEU A 266 10.22 5.00 9.85
C LEU A 266 10.14 3.56 10.42
N VAL A 267 10.19 2.55 9.55
CA VAL A 267 10.14 1.14 9.93
C VAL A 267 11.36 0.74 10.76
N ARG A 268 12.56 1.16 10.35
CA ARG A 268 13.80 0.91 11.10
C ARG A 268 13.71 1.49 12.52
N ILE A 269 13.22 2.72 12.65
CA ILE A 269 12.99 3.36 13.96
C ILE A 269 11.99 2.55 14.78
N LYS A 270 10.83 2.18 14.22
CA LYS A 270 9.79 1.44 14.94
C LYS A 270 10.29 0.09 15.47
N HIS A 271 11.09 -0.63 14.68
CA HIS A 271 11.55 -1.96 15.06
C HIS A 271 12.92 -1.96 15.76
N GLY A 272 13.52 -0.80 16.00
CA GLY A 272 14.80 -0.66 16.69
C GLY A 272 15.97 -1.27 15.91
N ILE A 273 15.97 -1.14 14.58
CA ILE A 273 16.92 -1.80 13.69
C ILE A 273 17.94 -0.79 13.18
N ASP A 274 19.22 -1.11 13.38
CA ASP A 274 20.34 -0.30 12.94
C ASP A 274 20.49 -0.31 11.40
N LEU A 275 20.98 0.80 10.84
CA LEU A 275 21.10 1.04 9.40
C LEU A 275 21.93 -0.06 8.73
N GLU A 276 23.07 -0.42 9.33
CA GLU A 276 24.00 -1.44 8.81
C GLU A 276 23.36 -2.83 8.76
N ARG A 277 22.54 -3.19 9.77
CA ARG A 277 21.85 -4.49 9.84
C ARG A 277 20.71 -4.58 8.83
N SER A 278 20.03 -3.46 8.55
CA SER A 278 18.99 -3.40 7.52
C SER A 278 19.59 -3.44 6.10
N GLN A 279 20.70 -2.74 5.86
CA GLN A 279 21.39 -2.72 4.58
C GLN A 279 22.05 -4.06 4.23
N ALA A 280 22.44 -4.88 5.21
CA ALA A 280 22.91 -6.24 4.97
C ALA A 280 21.87 -7.15 4.28
N GLY A 281 20.58 -6.80 4.35
CA GLY A 281 19.49 -7.46 3.61
C GLY A 281 19.24 -6.90 2.21
N TYR A 282 19.86 -5.78 1.83
CA TYR A 282 19.73 -5.11 0.54
C TYR A 282 20.98 -5.28 -0.33
N ALA A 283 20.80 -5.46 -1.64
CA ALA A 283 21.83 -5.06 -2.59
C ALA A 283 21.67 -3.54 -2.83
N ASP A 284 22.64 -2.77 -2.33
CA ASP A 284 22.80 -1.30 -2.36
C ASP A 284 22.04 -0.56 -3.49
N VAL A 285 20.86 -0.01 -3.17
CA VAL A 285 20.01 0.82 -4.07
C VAL A 285 20.54 2.26 -4.20
N SER A 286 21.59 2.64 -3.47
CA SER A 286 22.06 4.02 -3.34
C SER A 286 22.74 4.61 -4.58
N ARG A 287 23.01 3.82 -5.63
CA ARG A 287 24.03 4.19 -6.64
C ARG A 287 23.54 4.47 -8.06
N THR A 288 22.26 4.31 -8.38
CA THR A 288 21.78 4.39 -9.79
C THR A 288 20.93 5.62 -10.12
N GLY A 289 20.46 6.39 -9.14
CA GLY A 289 19.49 7.49 -9.34
C GLY A 289 19.99 8.75 -10.08
N ARG A 290 21.24 8.82 -10.55
CA ARG A 290 21.77 10.03 -11.23
C ARG A 290 22.13 9.86 -12.70
N GLY A 291 22.02 8.66 -13.27
CA GLY A 291 22.54 8.37 -14.62
C GLY A 291 21.50 8.11 -15.72
N ASP A 292 20.30 7.69 -15.36
CA ASP A 292 19.37 7.09 -16.34
C ASP A 292 18.45 8.11 -17.04
N GLU A 293 18.20 9.28 -16.45
CA GLU A 293 17.32 10.31 -17.06
C GLU A 293 17.85 10.87 -18.38
N ALA A 294 19.17 10.82 -18.62
CA ALA A 294 19.79 11.34 -19.83
C ALA A 294 19.81 10.33 -21.00
N ARG A 295 19.62 9.04 -20.75
CA ARG A 295 19.70 7.98 -21.78
C ARG A 295 18.35 7.56 -22.36
N GLU A 296 17.25 8.03 -21.78
CA GLU A 296 15.89 7.59 -22.13
C GLU A 296 15.22 8.37 -23.26
N ARG A 297 15.89 9.38 -23.86
CA ARG A 297 15.35 10.14 -25.01
C ARG A 297 15.70 9.59 -26.39
N GLU A 298 16.49 8.53 -26.51
CA GLU A 298 17.03 8.10 -27.80
C GLU A 298 16.96 6.58 -28.05
N ARG A 299 15.83 5.95 -27.75
CA ARG A 299 15.59 4.58 -28.22
C ARG A 299 14.21 4.45 -28.86
N ASP A 300 14.23 4.50 -30.18
CA ASP A 300 13.12 4.09 -31.02
C ASP A 300 12.67 2.65 -30.67
N PRO A 301 11.38 2.34 -30.82
CA PRO A 301 10.84 1.02 -30.51
C PRO A 301 11.45 -0.05 -31.43
N PRO A 302 11.72 -1.28 -30.92
CA PRO A 302 12.25 -2.34 -31.74
C PRO A 302 11.21 -2.79 -32.79
N GLU A 303 11.65 -2.88 -34.05
CA GLU A 303 10.87 -3.39 -35.16
C GLU A 303 10.38 -4.82 -34.89
N ARG A 304 9.13 -5.10 -35.29
CA ARG A 304 8.49 -6.41 -35.16
C ARG A 304 9.32 -7.47 -35.90
N GLY A 305 9.92 -8.42 -35.17
CA GLY A 305 10.48 -9.61 -35.82
C GLY A 305 11.44 -10.50 -35.03
N THR A 306 11.91 -10.12 -33.85
CA THR A 306 12.97 -10.89 -33.19
C THR A 306 12.43 -11.98 -32.26
N ARG A 307 12.46 -13.23 -32.73
CA ARG A 307 12.20 -14.43 -31.90
C ARG A 307 13.31 -14.59 -30.86
N ILE A 308 12.96 -14.49 -29.58
CA ILE A 308 13.87 -14.83 -28.48
C ILE A 308 13.89 -16.37 -28.34
N ARG A 309 15.04 -16.98 -28.63
CA ARG A 309 15.28 -18.41 -28.35
C ARG A 309 15.50 -18.59 -26.85
N ALA A 310 14.67 -19.42 -26.22
CA ALA A 310 14.95 -19.93 -24.87
C ALA A 310 16.17 -20.86 -24.93
N ARG A 311 17.09 -20.72 -23.97
CA ARG A 311 18.07 -21.75 -23.65
C ARG A 311 17.74 -22.28 -22.26
N LEU A 312 17.67 -23.61 -22.21
CA LEU A 312 17.57 -24.48 -21.03
C LEU A 312 18.68 -24.20 -20.02
#